data_AF-A0AAV0M5S5-F1
#
_entry.id   AF-A0AAV0M5S5-F1
#
_cell.length_a   1.000
_cell.length_b   1.000
_cell.length_c   1.000
_cell.angle_alpha   90.00
_cell.angle_beta   90.00
_cell.angle_gamma   90.00
#
_symmetry.space_group_name_H-M   'P 1'
#
loop_
_entity.id
_entity.type
_entity.pdbx_description
1 polymer ?
#
loop_
_entity_poly.entity_id
_entity_poly.type
_entity_poly.pdbx_seq_one_letter_code
_entity_poly.pdbx_strand_id
1 'polypeptide(L)'
;MDHAVILVKEDGGYMERYVESPIQSLISLFQASSNVDTLRLDSETIQILDDMSDFLEQQPSPFTRLKSLIVKADSIPYALASYFLKGSSGVKPRIEFP
;
A
#
# COMPACT_ATOMS: atom_id res chain seq x y z
N MET A 1 8.23 -6.67 -18.26
CA MET A 1 7.98 -5.33 -17.73
C MET A 1 7.09 -5.55 -16.53
N ASP A 2 7.64 -5.41 -15.33
CA ASP A 2 6.92 -5.65 -14.09
C ASP A 2 6.03 -4.44 -13.79
N HIS A 3 4.75 -4.68 -13.55
CA HIS A 3 3.76 -3.64 -13.30
C HIS A 3 3.09 -3.92 -11.97
N ALA A 4 2.89 -2.87 -11.16
CA ALA A 4 2.13 -2.98 -9.92
C ALA A 4 0.68 -2.55 -10.17
N VAL A 5 -0.28 -3.33 -9.66
CA VAL A 5 -1.71 -2.98 -9.68
C VAL A 5 -2.14 -2.64 -8.26
N ILE A 6 -2.49 -1.37 -8.06
CA ILE A 6 -2.93 -0.86 -6.76
C ILE A 6 -4.38 -0.44 -6.85
N LEU A 7 -5.20 -0.99 -5.96
CA LEU A 7 -6.62 -0.69 -5.86
C LEU A 7 -6.85 0.26 -4.71
N VAL A 8 -7.32 1.45 -5.05
CA VAL A 8 -7.52 2.56 -4.12
C VAL A 8 -8.99 2.88 -4.01
N LYS A 9 -9.53 2.96 -2.78
CA LYS A 9 -10.90 3.41 -2.57
C LYS A 9 -10.94 4.90 -2.20
N GLU A 10 -11.57 5.70 -3.05
CA GLU A 10 -11.86 7.12 -2.83
C GLU A 10 -13.38 7.34 -2.95
N ASP A 11 -13.93 8.30 -2.20
CA ASP A 11 -15.36 8.57 -2.02
C ASP A 11 -16.27 8.14 -3.20
N GLY A 12 -16.87 6.95 -3.10
CA GLY A 12 -17.84 6.43 -4.07
C GLY A 12 -17.41 5.22 -4.91
N GLY A 13 -16.16 4.76 -4.86
CA GLY A 13 -15.74 3.58 -5.64
C GLY A 13 -14.28 3.14 -5.46
N TYR A 14 -13.91 2.02 -6.09
CA TYR A 14 -12.52 1.59 -6.23
C TYR A 14 -11.97 2.06 -7.57
N MET A 15 -10.74 2.58 -7.56
CA MET A 15 -9.96 2.90 -8.75
C MET A 15 -8.77 1.95 -8.83
N GLU A 16 -8.59 1.31 -10.00
CA GLU A 16 -7.38 0.54 -10.30
C GLU A 16 -6.33 1.50 -10.87
N ARG A 17 -5.12 1.49 -10.30
CA ARG A 17 -3.98 2.27 -10.79
C ARG A 17 -2.86 1.32 -11.17
N TYR A 18 -2.39 1.46 -12.41
CA TYR A 18 -1.25 0.73 -12.95
C TYR A 18 -0.01 1.62 -12.86
N VAL A 19 1.08 1.06 -12.34
CA VAL A 19 2.36 1.77 -12.25
C VAL A 19 3.44 0.93 -12.92
N GLU A 20 4.04 1.47 -13.98
CA GLU A 20 5.29 0.95 -14.53
C GLU A 20 6.39 1.17 -13.49
N SER A 21 7.21 0.15 -13.21
CA SER A 21 8.14 0.15 -12.07
C SER A 21 9.38 1.03 -12.31
N PRO A 22 9.32 2.31 -11.93
CA PRO A 22 10.31 2.80 -10.99
C PRO A 22 9.69 3.14 -9.64
N ILE A 23 10.45 2.81 -8.60
CA ILE A 23 10.20 3.01 -7.17
C ILE A 23 9.62 4.40 -6.85
N GLN A 24 10.16 5.43 -7.49
CA GLN A 24 9.73 6.81 -7.32
C GLN A 24 8.26 7.01 -7.77
N SER A 25 7.82 6.29 -8.79
CA SER A 25 6.43 6.32 -9.26
C SER A 25 5.49 5.69 -8.23
N LEU A 26 5.89 4.58 -7.60
CA LEU A 26 5.11 3.92 -6.53
C LEU A 26 4.98 4.82 -5.29
N ILE A 27 6.09 5.41 -4.83
CA ILE A 27 6.07 6.34 -3.70
C ILE A 27 5.19 7.56 -4.01
N SER A 28 5.33 8.13 -5.22
CA SER A 28 4.51 9.26 -5.67
C SER A 28 3.02 8.90 -5.69
N LEU A 29 2.69 7.67 -6.11
CA LEU A 29 1.32 7.16 -6.10
C LEU A 29 0.78 7.00 -4.67
N PHE A 30 1.57 6.45 -3.75
CA PHE A 30 1.18 6.31 -2.36
C PHE A 30 0.95 7.67 -1.70
N GLN A 31 1.82 8.65 -1.98
CA GLN A 31 1.64 10.04 -1.52
C GLN A 31 0.35 10.67 -2.08
N ALA A 32 0.07 10.46 -3.38
CA ALA A 32 -1.17 10.92 -4.01
C ALA A 32 -2.42 10.23 -3.43
N SER A 33 -2.26 9.05 -2.83
CA SER A 33 -3.32 8.23 -2.25
C SER A 33 -3.38 8.35 -0.72
N SER A 34 -2.81 9.42 -0.15
CA SER A 34 -2.65 9.62 1.31
C SER A 34 -3.94 9.65 2.13
N ASN A 35 -5.07 10.00 1.50
CA ASN A 35 -6.36 10.22 2.16
C ASN A 35 -7.31 9.01 2.12
N VAL A 36 -6.85 7.86 1.62
CA VAL A 36 -7.69 6.70 1.37
C VAL A 36 -7.96 5.94 2.65
N ASP A 37 -9.16 5.38 2.78
CA ASP A 37 -9.54 4.57 3.94
C ASP A 37 -9.22 3.09 3.75
N THR A 38 -9.11 2.64 2.50
CA THR A 38 -8.89 1.25 2.12
C THR A 38 -7.83 1.20 1.02
N LEU A 39 -6.75 0.47 1.28
CA LEU A 39 -5.74 0.14 0.30
C LEU A 39 -5.80 -1.35 0.02
N ARG A 40 -5.85 -1.73 -1.25
CA ARG A 40 -5.78 -3.13 -1.66
C ARG A 40 -4.53 -3.35 -2.52
N LEU A 41 -3.71 -4.29 -2.08
CA LEU A 41 -2.49 -4.72 -2.74
C LEU A 41 -2.68 -6.13 -3.28
N ASP A 42 -2.24 -6.37 -4.52
CA ASP A 42 -2.15 -7.70 -5.08
C ASP A 42 -0.80 -8.38 -4.77
N SER A 43 -0.72 -9.68 -5.03
CA SER A 43 0.50 -10.45 -4.77
C SER A 43 1.70 -9.93 -5.56
N GLU A 44 1.51 -9.48 -6.80
CA GLU A 44 2.58 -8.92 -7.65
C GLU A 44 3.13 -7.62 -7.06
N THR A 45 2.27 -6.70 -6.63
CA THR A 45 2.67 -5.47 -5.96
C THR A 45 3.43 -5.77 -4.66
N ILE A 46 2.99 -6.75 -3.88
CA ILE A 46 3.69 -7.13 -2.64
C ILE A 46 5.09 -7.63 -2.94
N GLN A 47 5.27 -8.47 -3.98
CA GLN A 47 6.58 -8.96 -4.38
C GLN A 47 7.51 -7.81 -4.80
N ILE A 48 7.02 -6.88 -5.61
CA ILE A 48 7.80 -5.70 -6.03
C ILE A 48 8.20 -4.83 -4.84
N LEU A 49 7.31 -4.69 -3.85
CA LEU A 49 7.58 -3.91 -2.65
C LEU A 49 8.51 -4.64 -1.67
N ASP A 50 8.51 -5.98 -1.65
CA ASP A 50 9.31 -6.80 -0.72
C ASP A 50 10.81 -6.64 -0.99
N ASP A 51 11.20 -6.57 -2.25
CA ASP A 51 12.59 -6.24 -2.68
C ASP A 51 13.10 -4.91 -2.09
N MET A 52 12.21 -4.10 -1.54
CA MET A 52 12.44 -2.75 -1.05
C MET A 52 11.92 -2.50 0.36
N SER A 53 11.50 -3.55 1.07
CA SER A 53 10.79 -3.40 2.34
C SER A 53 11.61 -2.62 3.37
N ASP A 54 12.93 -2.84 3.39
CA ASP A 54 13.86 -2.17 4.30
C ASP A 54 13.91 -0.65 4.05
N PHE A 55 13.88 -0.23 2.78
CA PHE A 55 13.85 1.18 2.43
C PHE A 55 12.51 1.80 2.83
N LEU A 56 11.40 1.12 2.53
CA LEU A 56 10.04 1.61 2.81
C LEU A 56 9.78 1.74 4.31
N GLU A 57 10.25 0.80 5.15
CA GLU A 57 10.07 0.85 6.60
C GLU A 57 10.62 2.16 7.23
N GLN A 58 11.72 2.68 6.67
CA GLN A 58 12.34 3.93 7.12
C GLN A 58 11.57 5.18 6.66
N GLN A 59 10.73 5.08 5.63
CA GLN A 59 9.93 6.19 5.14
C GLN A 59 8.74 6.50 6.06
N PRO A 60 8.23 7.73 6.05
CA PRO A 60 6.92 8.02 6.63
C PRO A 60 5.83 7.34 5.79
N SER A 61 4.84 6.75 6.46
CA SER A 61 3.63 6.29 5.76
C SER A 61 2.89 7.48 5.18
N PRO A 62 2.54 7.48 3.88
CA PRO A 62 1.70 8.52 3.31
C PRO A 62 0.24 8.36 3.71
N PHE A 63 -0.19 7.21 4.24
CA PHE A 63 -1.60 6.90 4.44
C PHE A 63 -2.11 7.35 5.82
N THR A 64 -2.54 8.61 5.88
CA THR A 64 -2.99 9.25 7.13
C THR A 64 -4.38 8.84 7.59
N ARG A 65 -5.23 8.35 6.67
CA ARG A 65 -6.64 7.96 6.93
C ARG A 65 -6.92 6.47 6.77
N LEU A 66 -5.89 5.65 6.58
CA LEU A 66 -6.04 4.22 6.32
C LEU A 66 -6.76 3.54 7.48
N LYS A 67 -7.75 2.70 7.15
CA LYS A 67 -8.52 1.88 8.10
C LYS A 67 -8.45 0.40 7.76
N SER A 68 -8.28 0.05 6.49
CA SER A 68 -8.14 -1.34 6.03
C SER A 68 -7.04 -1.46 4.97
N LEU A 69 -6.18 -2.46 5.15
CA LEU A 69 -5.19 -2.93 4.20
C LEU A 69 -5.58 -4.34 3.77
N ILE A 70 -6.04 -4.48 2.52
CA ILE A 70 -6.43 -5.76 1.95
C ILE A 70 -5.27 -6.31 1.15
N VAL A 71 -4.78 -7.48 1.52
CA VAL A 71 -3.61 -8.14 0.96
C VAL A 71 -4.08 -9.36 0.18
N LYS A 72 -4.06 -9.34 -1.15
CA LYS A 72 -4.38 -10.53 -1.97
C LYS A 72 -3.14 -11.44 -2.12
N ALA A 73 -2.60 -11.88 -0.99
CA ALA A 73 -1.52 -12.85 -0.89
C ALA A 73 -1.68 -13.62 0.43
N ASP A 74 -0.97 -14.72 0.62
CA ASP A 74 -1.04 -15.51 1.87
C ASP A 74 -0.37 -14.80 3.05
N SER A 75 0.52 -13.85 2.77
CA SER A 75 1.24 -13.08 3.79
C SER A 75 1.67 -11.72 3.25
N ILE A 76 2.05 -10.83 4.16
CA ILE A 76 2.73 -9.57 3.86
C ILE A 76 3.99 -9.48 4.74
N PRO A 77 5.14 -9.08 4.17
CA PRO A 77 6.35 -8.80 4.94
C PRO A 77 6.11 -7.81 6.07
N TYR A 78 6.73 -8.04 7.23
CA TYR A 78 6.54 -7.19 8.41
C TYR A 78 6.92 -5.73 8.14
N ALA A 79 8.03 -5.49 7.44
CA ALA A 79 8.49 -4.15 7.10
C ALA A 79 7.48 -3.38 6.22
N LEU A 80 6.82 -4.07 5.28
CA LEU A 80 5.75 -3.49 4.47
C LEU A 80 4.50 -3.19 5.30
N ALA A 81 4.07 -4.14 6.13
CA ALA A 81 2.95 -3.91 7.04
C ALA A 81 3.24 -2.72 7.97
N SER A 82 4.44 -2.66 8.55
CA SER A 82 4.91 -1.54 9.37
C SER A 82 4.83 -0.22 8.61
N TYR A 83 5.38 -0.16 7.38
CA TYR A 83 5.32 1.01 6.52
C TYR A 83 3.89 1.50 6.28
N PHE A 84 2.97 0.65 5.85
CA PHE A 84 1.59 1.07 5.56
C PHE A 84 0.86 1.54 6.83
N LEU A 85 1.07 0.89 7.97
CA LEU A 85 0.34 1.14 9.21
C LEU A 85 0.91 2.29 10.07
N LYS A 86 2.13 2.76 9.78
CA LYS A 86 2.84 3.80 10.58
C LYS A 86 2.10 5.15 10.64
N GLY A 87 1.32 5.48 9.63
CA GLY A 87 0.68 6.80 9.45
C GLY A 87 -0.66 6.97 10.16
N SER A 88 -1.23 5.88 10.67
CA SER A 88 -2.62 5.83 11.13
C SER A 88 -2.73 6.33 12.58
N SER A 89 -2.94 7.64 12.74
CA SER A 89 -3.17 8.22 14.07
C SER A 89 -4.65 8.03 14.48
N GLY A 90 -4.88 7.26 15.54
CA GLY A 90 -6.19 7.13 16.19
C GLY A 90 -7.01 5.87 15.86
N VAL A 91 -6.76 5.21 14.73
CA VAL A 91 -7.36 3.89 14.40
C VAL A 91 -6.27 2.99 13.84
N LYS A 92 -6.02 1.85 14.50
CA LYS A 92 -5.13 0.82 13.94
C LYS A 92 -5.81 0.21 12.71
N PRO A 93 -5.23 0.32 11.50
CA PRO A 93 -5.82 -0.28 10.33
C PRO A 93 -5.84 -1.80 10.48
N ARG A 94 -6.88 -2.44 9.96
CA ARG A 94 -6.98 -3.89 9.92
C ARG A 94 -6.25 -4.41 8.68
N ILE A 95 -5.53 -5.51 8.83
CA ILE A 95 -5.00 -6.26 7.69
C ILE A 95 -5.97 -7.40 7.40
N GLU A 96 -6.42 -7.49 6.15
CA GLU A 96 -7.34 -8.50 5.67
C GLU A 96 -6.65 -9.33 4.59
N PHE A 97 -6.71 -10.66 4.73
CA PHE A 97 -6.23 -11.63 3.75
C PHE A 97 -7.45 -12.31 3.10
N PRO A 98 -7.31 -12.91 1.90
CA PRO A 98 -8.36 -13.72 1.27
C PRO A 98 -8.79 -14.92 2.12
#